data_AF-A0A2A2V1S3-F1
#
_entry.id   AF-A0A2A2V1S3-F1
#
_cell.length_a   1.000
_cell.length_b   1.000
_cell.length_c   1.000
_cell.angle_alpha   90.00
_cell.angle_beta   90.00
_cell.angle_gamma   90.00
#
_symmetry.space_group_name_H-M   'P 1'
#
loop_
_entity.id
_entity.type
_entity.pdbx_description
1 polymer ?
#
loop_
_entity_poly.entity_id
_entity_poly.type
_entity_poly.pdbx_seq_one_letter_code
_entity_poly.pdbx_strand_id
1 'polypeptide(L)' 'WAEDYYQHSPEQDPKGPKEGTKKVMRGGSFLESPRGSNVYTRQESEKLKKAYRATGFRCALYQAKPLSVQSVN' A
#
# COMPACT_ATOMS: atom_id res chain seq x y z
N TRP A 1 10.02 -5.54 6.28
CA TRP A 1 10.36 -4.13 6.00
C TRP A 1 11.83 -4.08 5.62
N ALA A 2 12.20 -3.22 4.69
CA ALA A 2 13.58 -3.04 4.23
C ALA A 2 13.90 -1.55 4.38
N GLU A 3 14.70 -1.22 5.39
CA GLU A 3 14.98 0.15 5.84
C GLU A 3 15.59 1.02 4.74
N ASP A 4 16.52 0.41 4.01
CA ASP A 4 17.33 1.00 2.96
C ASP A 4 16.65 0.94 1.59
N TYR A 5 15.43 0.42 1.49
CA TYR A 5 14.77 0.21 0.20
C TYR A 5 14.66 1.51 -0.59
N TYR A 6 14.44 2.64 0.06
CA TYR A 6 14.37 3.92 -0.65
C TYR A 6 15.72 4.41 -1.20
N GLN A 7 16.84 3.98 -0.63
CA GLN A 7 18.17 4.32 -1.13
C GLN A 7 18.53 3.48 -2.37
N HIS A 8 18.02 2.24 -2.44
CA HIS A 8 18.35 1.28 -3.50
C HIS A 8 17.19 1.02 -4.47
N SER A 9 16.05 1.70 -4.31
CA SER A 9 14.86 1.49 -5.13
C SER A 9 15.14 1.87 -6.59
N PRO A 10 14.68 1.09 -7.58
CA PRO A 10 14.66 1.56 -8.94
C PRO A 10 13.80 2.83 -9.03
N GLU A 11 14.19 3.74 -9.92
CA GLU A 11 13.48 5.00 -10.16
C GLU A 11 12.10 4.74 -10.79
N GLN A 12 12.02 3.76 -11.68
CA GLN A 12 10.82 3.40 -12.42
C GLN A 12 10.21 2.10 -11.87
N ASP A 13 8.89 2.11 -11.66
CA ASP A 13 8.07 0.96 -11.22
C ASP A 13 8.63 0.14 -10.02
N PRO A 14 8.88 0.80 -8.87
CA PRO A 14 9.45 0.12 -7.71
C PRO A 14 8.47 -0.89 -7.09
N LYS A 15 8.83 -2.19 -7.17
CA LYS A 15 8.00 -3.30 -6.68
C LYS A 15 8.16 -3.64 -5.19
N GLY A 16 9.13 -3.03 -4.51
CA GLY A 16 9.51 -3.40 -3.16
C GLY A 16 10.70 -4.38 -3.13
N PRO A 17 11.19 -4.71 -1.93
CA PRO A 17 12.28 -5.67 -1.75
C PRO A 17 11.87 -7.07 -2.25
N LYS A 18 12.84 -7.85 -2.73
CA LYS A 18 12.61 -9.21 -3.26
C LYS A 18 12.00 -10.15 -2.20
N GLU A 19 12.46 -10.01 -0.96
CA GLU A 19 12.04 -10.84 0.17
C GLU A 19 11.49 -9.99 1.31
N GLY A 20 10.62 -10.59 2.14
CA GLY A 20 10.11 -9.95 3.34
C GLY A 20 8.94 -10.67 3.98
N THR A 21 8.88 -10.62 5.32
CA THR A 21 7.85 -11.28 6.13
C THR A 21 6.60 -10.43 6.37
N LYS A 22 6.70 -9.11 6.13
CA LYS A 22 5.65 -8.13 6.40
C LYS A 22 5.25 -7.37 5.13
N LYS A 23 4.04 -6.83 5.12
CA LYS A 23 3.50 -6.03 4.00
C LYS A 23 3.29 -4.57 4.43
N VAL A 24 3.30 -3.66 3.46
CA VAL A 24 3.16 -2.21 3.72
C VAL A 24 1.68 -1.85 3.82
N MET A 25 1.34 -1.05 4.82
CA MET A 25 0.05 -0.35 4.95
C MET A 25 0.26 1.16 4.89
N ARG A 26 -0.75 1.87 4.38
CA ARG A 26 -0.72 3.32 4.13
C ARG A 26 -2.05 3.97 4.52
N GLY A 27 -2.04 5.27 4.78
CA GLY A 27 -3.24 6.08 5.01
C GLY A 27 -3.66 6.23 6.48
N GLY A 28 -3.14 5.41 7.37
CA GLY A 28 -3.56 5.38 8.78
C GLY A 28 -4.98 4.86 8.96
N SER A 29 -5.53 5.07 10.15
CA SER A 29 -6.88 4.64 10.51
C SER A 29 -7.56 5.62 11.45
N PHE A 30 -8.86 5.42 11.71
CA PHE A 30 -9.64 6.22 12.66
C PHE A 30 -9.16 6.11 14.13
N LEU A 31 -8.24 5.20 14.42
CA LEU A 31 -7.64 5.03 15.75
C LEU A 31 -6.35 5.85 15.94
N GLU A 32 -5.85 6.49 14.88
CA GLU A 32 -4.56 7.17 14.90
C GLU A 32 -4.67 8.68 15.06
N SER A 33 -3.64 9.28 15.64
CA SER A 33 -3.48 10.73 15.65
C SER A 33 -3.14 11.26 14.25
N PRO A 34 -3.26 12.57 14.00
CA PRO A 34 -2.82 13.19 12.74
C PRO A 34 -1.35 12.91 12.39
N ARG A 35 -0.51 12.63 13.38
CA ARG A 35 0.89 12.26 13.16
C ARG A 35 1.03 10.86 12.53
N GLY A 36 0.14 9.93 12.85
CA GLY A 36 0.10 8.58 12.28
C GLY A 36 -0.65 8.51 10.94
N SER A 37 -1.75 9.27 10.82
CA SER A 37 -2.54 9.35 9.59
C SER A 37 -2.07 10.50 8.70
N ASN A 38 -1.04 10.23 7.90
CA ASN A 38 -0.53 11.15 6.89
C ASN A 38 -0.13 10.39 5.60
N VAL A 39 0.27 11.14 4.58
CA VAL A 39 0.54 10.60 3.22
C VAL A 39 1.86 9.84 3.09
N TYR A 40 2.84 10.11 3.95
CA TYR A 40 4.19 9.53 3.83
C TYR A 40 4.47 8.40 4.80
N THR A 41 3.75 8.31 5.92
CA THR A 41 3.87 7.23 6.90
C THR A 41 3.64 5.86 6.23
N ARG A 42 4.45 4.89 6.64
CA ARG A 42 4.39 3.49 6.24
C ARG A 42 4.24 2.65 7.49
N GLN A 43 3.15 1.91 7.57
CA GLN A 43 2.96 0.92 8.62
C GLN A 43 3.23 -0.48 8.09
N GLU A 44 3.42 -1.40 9.01
CA GLU A 44 3.67 -2.81 8.70
C GLU A 44 2.46 -3.64 9.09
N SER A 45 2.02 -4.50 8.16
CA SER A 45 1.08 -5.56 8.45
C SER A 45 1.82 -6.88 8.56
N GLU A 46 1.51 -7.63 9.62
CA GLU A 46 1.85 -9.03 9.72
C GLU A 46 1.06 -9.87 8.70
N LYS A 47 1.33 -11.18 8.64
CA LYS A 47 0.75 -12.13 7.66
C LYS A 47 -0.71 -11.81 7.29
N LEU A 48 -0.97 -11.83 5.97
CA LEU A 48 -2.25 -11.55 5.27
C LEU A 48 -3.49 -12.35 5.72
N LYS A 49 -3.41 -13.15 6.78
CA LYS A 49 -4.47 -14.05 7.27
C LYS A 49 -5.22 -13.53 8.49
N LYS A 50 -4.95 -12.30 8.94
CA LYS A 50 -5.64 -11.70 10.09
C LYS A 50 -6.35 -10.42 9.66
N ALA A 51 -7.66 -10.38 9.84
CA ALA A 51 -8.46 -9.20 9.64
C ALA A 51 -8.43 -8.34 10.91
N TYR A 52 -8.29 -7.03 10.73
CA TYR A 52 -8.37 -6.04 11.80
C TYR A 52 -9.44 -5.01 11.45
N ARG A 53 -10.25 -4.60 12.43
CA ARG A 53 -11.36 -3.63 12.24
C ARG A 53 -10.95 -2.29 11.62
N ALA A 54 -9.69 -1.89 11.80
CA ALA A 54 -9.14 -0.63 11.36
C ALA A 54 -8.24 -0.78 10.12
N THR A 55 -8.23 -1.96 9.49
CA THR A 55 -7.39 -2.27 8.33
C THR A 55 -8.27 -2.72 7.17
N GLY A 56 -8.09 -2.07 6.02
CA GLY A 56 -8.67 -2.47 4.76
C GLY A 56 -7.64 -2.46 3.64
N PHE A 57 -8.11 -2.68 2.42
CA PHE A 57 -7.29 -2.53 1.22
C PHE A 57 -8.13 -1.90 0.10
N ARG A 58 -7.44 -1.28 -0.85
CA ARG A 58 -8.04 -0.89 -2.13
C ARG A 58 -7.27 -1.56 -3.25
N CYS A 59 -8.00 -2.02 -4.25
CA CYS A 59 -7.40 -2.62 -5.42
C CYS A 59 -6.84 -1.54 -6.34
N ALA A 60 -5.76 -1.87 -7.03
CA ALA A 60 -5.25 -1.14 -8.18
C ALA A 60 -5.29 -2.07 -9.39
N LEU A 61 -5.44 -1.48 -10.57
CA LEU A 61 -5.51 -2.20 -11.83
C LEU A 61 -4.24 -1.93 -12.63
N TYR A 62 -3.58 -2.98 -13.08
CA TYR A 62 -2.46 -2.87 -13.99
C TYR A 62 -2.96 -3.03 -15.42
N GLN A 63 -3.09 -1.90 -16.14
CA GLN A 63 -3.57 -1.89 -17.52
C GLN A 63 -2.74 -0.91 -18.36
N ALA A 64 -2.46 -1.32 -19.60
CA ALA A 64 -1.80 -0.46 -20.59
C ALA A 64 -2.74 0.61 -21.18
N LYS A 65 -4.06 0.40 -21.08
CA LYS A 65 -5.08 1.30 -21.63
C LYS A 65 -6.13 1.61 -20.55
N PRO A 66 -6.69 2.84 -20.50
CA PRO A 66 -7.75 3.18 -19.57
C PRO A 66 -8.98 2.28 -19.72
N LEU A 67 -9.74 2.14 -18.62
CA LEU A 67 -11.03 1.46 -18.67
C LEU A 67 -11.96 2.16 -19.66
N SER A 68 -12.58 1.40 -20.56
CA SER A 68 -13.65 1.92 -21.41
C SER A 68 -14.84 2.28 -20.54
N VAL A 69 -15.24 3.55 -20.53
CA VAL A 69 -16.45 3.99 -19.84
C VAL A 69 -17.63 3.27 -20.50
N GLN A 70 -18.31 2.41 -19.75
CA GLN A 70 -19.59 1.86 -20.18
C GLN A 70 -20.65 2.91 -19.88
N SER A 71 -21.34 3.39 -20.91
CA SER A 71 -22.51 4.24 -20.76
C SER A 71 -23.56 3.46 -19.97
N VAL A 72 -23.93 3.97 -18.80
CA VAL A 72 -25.07 3.43 -18.05
C VAL A 72 -26.32 4.02 -18.71
N ASN A 73 -27.14 3.16 -19.33
CA ASN A 73 -28.48 3.53 -19.82
C ASN A 73 -29.44 3.75 -18.66
#